data_AF-A0A067LZR4-F1
#
_entry.id   AF-A0A067LZR4-F1
#
_cell.length_a   1.000
_cell.length_b   1.000
_cell.length_c   1.000
_cell.angle_alpha   90.00
_cell.angle_beta   90.00
_cell.angle_gamma   90.00
#
_symmetry.space_group_name_H-M   'P 1'
#
loop_
_entity.id
_entity.type
_entity.pdbx_description
1 polymer ?
#
loop_
_entity_poly.entity_id
_entity_poly.type
_entity_poly.pdbx_seq_one_letter_code
_entity_poly.pdbx_strand_id
1 'polypeptide(L)'
;MTSLALLASRPLFPALRALAASNAEALPRWARLFANPRPFAFAVPAVLSLPSIQSLLELFPPFLLAVPKKKVSHSRKSMRSANKGLKDKTNIVNCAGCGSPKLAHNICPACYSAVNRAWKQRSAAPPSL
;
A
#
# COMPACT_ATOMS: atom_id res chain seq x y z
N MET A 1 14.28 14.77 41.48
CA MET A 1 15.42 14.11 42.15
C MET A 1 14.95 12.75 42.63
N THR A 2 15.66 11.69 42.22
CA THR A 2 15.79 10.36 42.88
C THR A 2 14.50 9.51 43.04
N SER A 3 14.39 8.24 42.62
CA SER A 3 15.37 7.20 42.31
C SER A 3 14.76 6.06 41.49
N LEU A 4 15.56 5.54 40.57
CA LEU A 4 15.46 4.20 39.97
C LEU A 4 15.80 3.14 41.04
N ALA A 5 15.09 2.01 41.04
CA ALA A 5 15.53 0.81 41.73
C ALA A 5 15.41 -0.40 40.79
N LEU A 6 16.53 -0.70 40.13
CA LEU A 6 16.85 -2.00 39.55
C LEU A 6 17.05 -3.00 40.69
N LEU A 7 16.39 -4.15 40.65
CA LEU A 7 16.93 -5.35 41.29
C LEU A 7 17.11 -6.46 40.27
N ALA A 8 18.38 -6.85 40.18
CA ALA A 8 18.90 -7.95 39.39
C ALA A 8 18.97 -9.23 40.22
N SER A 9 18.81 -10.36 39.51
CA SER A 9 19.55 -11.63 39.67
C SER A 9 19.35 -12.47 40.96
N ARG A 10 18.98 -13.75 40.80
CA ARG A 10 19.93 -14.87 40.60
C ARG A 10 19.23 -16.24 40.43
N PRO A 11 19.91 -17.24 39.83
CA PRO A 11 19.32 -18.43 39.22
C PRO A 11 19.43 -19.68 40.11
N LEU A 12 18.62 -20.70 39.83
CA LEU A 12 18.88 -22.07 40.27
C LEU A 12 18.43 -23.05 39.17
N PHE A 13 19.40 -23.53 38.39
CA PHE A 13 19.24 -24.71 37.54
C PHE A 13 18.96 -25.95 38.44
N PRO A 14 18.25 -26.95 37.92
CA PRO A 14 18.94 -28.06 37.26
C PRO A 14 18.28 -28.38 35.90
N ALA A 15 19.01 -28.47 34.78
CA ALA A 15 19.91 -29.55 34.43
C ALA A 15 19.27 -30.94 34.57
N LEU A 16 18.54 -31.39 33.55
CA LEU A 16 18.48 -32.81 33.24
C LEU A 16 18.56 -33.05 31.72
N ARG A 17 19.58 -33.84 31.40
CA ARG A 17 20.00 -34.42 30.12
C ARG A 17 18.80 -35.04 29.40
N ALA A 18 18.52 -34.61 28.17
CA ALA A 18 19.05 -35.17 26.93
C ALA A 18 18.65 -36.64 26.71
N LEU A 19 17.77 -36.85 25.73
CA LEU A 19 17.77 -38.04 24.90
C LEU A 19 17.63 -37.59 23.46
N ALA A 20 18.75 -37.74 22.75
CA ALA A 20 18.84 -37.63 21.31
C ALA A 20 17.94 -38.70 20.67
N ALA A 21 17.02 -38.27 19.81
CA ALA A 21 16.44 -39.12 18.79
C ALA A 21 16.69 -38.41 17.45
N SER A 22 17.64 -39.00 16.72
CA SER A 22 18.00 -38.70 15.35
C SER A 22 16.79 -38.59 14.45
N ASN A 23 16.66 -37.47 13.76
CA ASN A 23 16.27 -37.44 12.36
C ASN A 23 17.03 -36.28 11.71
N ALA A 24 17.82 -36.60 10.69
CA ALA A 24 18.59 -35.64 9.93
C ALA A 24 17.62 -34.68 9.22
N GLU A 25 17.33 -33.56 9.87
CA GLU A 25 16.57 -32.49 9.28
C GLU A 25 17.39 -31.91 8.14
N ALA A 26 16.87 -32.12 6.94
CA ALA A 26 17.21 -31.34 5.77
C ALA A 26 17.18 -29.86 6.18
N LEU A 27 18.37 -29.26 6.30
CA LEU A 27 18.48 -27.84 6.61
C LEU A 27 17.57 -27.07 5.65
N PRO A 28 16.65 -26.25 6.16
CA PRO A 28 15.72 -25.54 5.32
C PRO A 28 16.51 -24.62 4.39
N ARG A 29 16.09 -24.55 3.12
CA ARG A 29 16.82 -23.86 2.03
C ARG A 29 17.25 -22.42 2.39
N TRP A 30 16.53 -21.75 3.28
CA TRP A 30 16.88 -20.40 3.76
C TRP A 30 18.16 -20.37 4.61
N ALA A 31 18.52 -21.44 5.32
CA ALA A 31 19.75 -21.52 6.11
C ALA A 31 21.01 -21.50 5.23
N ARG A 32 20.90 -21.95 3.96
CA ARG A 32 22.01 -21.85 2.99
C ARG A 32 22.20 -20.45 2.41
N LEU A 33 21.22 -19.54 2.55
CA LEU A 33 21.34 -18.17 2.07
C LEU A 33 22.21 -17.31 2.99
N PHE A 34 22.32 -17.67 4.28
CA PHE A 34 23.11 -16.92 5.25
C PHE A 34 24.50 -17.51 5.53
N ALA A 35 24.75 -18.78 5.15
CA ALA A 35 26.00 -19.47 5.45
C ALA A 35 27.13 -19.19 4.45
N ASN A 36 26.87 -18.50 3.33
CA ASN A 36 27.89 -18.24 2.33
C ASN A 36 27.70 -16.82 1.76
N PRO A 37 28.30 -15.78 2.39
CA PRO A 37 28.34 -14.46 1.79
C PRO A 37 29.26 -14.55 0.57
N ARG A 38 28.68 -14.88 -0.59
CA ARG A 38 29.36 -14.60 -1.85
C ARG A 38 29.56 -13.09 -1.87
N PRO A 39 30.81 -12.58 -1.87
CA PRO A 39 31.01 -11.16 -2.04
C PRO A 39 30.26 -10.81 -3.31
N PHE A 40 29.38 -9.81 -3.18
CA PHE A 40 28.58 -9.29 -4.26
C PHE A 40 29.56 -8.66 -5.26
N ALA A 41 30.18 -9.51 -6.08
CA ALA A 41 30.97 -9.11 -7.20
C ALA A 41 29.96 -8.53 -8.17
N PHE A 42 29.84 -7.21 -8.12
CA PHE A 42 29.27 -6.42 -9.20
C PHE A 42 30.09 -6.75 -10.45
N ALA A 43 29.69 -7.79 -11.17
CA ALA A 43 30.03 -7.94 -12.58
C ALA A 43 29.31 -6.77 -13.26
N VAL A 44 30.00 -5.64 -13.40
CA VAL A 44 29.51 -4.48 -14.14
C VAL A 44 29.29 -4.98 -15.56
N PRO A 45 28.03 -5.13 -16.04
CA PRO A 45 27.79 -5.58 -17.39
C PRO A 45 28.34 -4.47 -18.30
N ALA A 46 29.20 -4.84 -19.25
CA ALA A 46 29.80 -3.96 -20.26
C ALA A 46 28.78 -3.41 -21.28
N VAL A 47 27.51 -3.28 -20.89
CA VAL A 47 26.39 -2.77 -21.70
C VAL A 47 26.11 -1.30 -21.37
N LEU A 48 26.93 -0.68 -20.53
CA LEU A 48 26.97 0.78 -20.35
C LEU A 48 28.04 1.42 -21.25
N SER A 49 28.18 0.97 -22.50
CA SER A 49 28.68 1.87 -23.54
C SER A 49 27.60 2.92 -23.77
N LEU A 50 27.49 3.88 -22.84
CA LEU A 50 26.68 5.06 -23.03
C LEU A 50 27.13 5.67 -24.37
N PRO A 51 26.21 5.90 -25.32
CA PRO A 51 26.56 6.69 -26.49
C PRO A 51 27.08 8.02 -25.95
N SER A 52 28.34 8.29 -26.27
CA SER A 52 29.10 9.51 -26.03
C SER A 52 28.21 10.73 -25.78
N ILE A 53 27.92 11.03 -24.51
CA ILE A 53 27.34 12.30 -24.08
C ILE A 53 28.44 13.34 -24.31
N GLN A 54 28.43 14.01 -25.46
CA GLN A 54 29.50 14.93 -25.89
C GLN A 54 29.47 16.24 -25.08
N SER A 55 28.35 16.56 -24.43
CA SER A 55 28.14 17.86 -23.77
C SER A 55 27.36 17.72 -22.48
N LEU A 56 27.77 18.44 -21.43
CA LEU A 56 27.03 18.55 -20.16
C LEU A 56 25.57 19.02 -20.36
N LEU A 57 25.31 19.72 -21.46
CA LEU A 57 23.99 20.18 -21.89
C LEU A 57 23.02 19.04 -22.25
N GLU A 58 23.52 17.90 -22.75
CA GLU A 58 22.70 16.71 -23.01
C GLU A 58 22.34 15.93 -21.74
N LEU A 59 23.15 16.09 -20.67
CA LEU A 59 22.93 15.48 -19.37
C LEU A 59 21.85 16.20 -18.54
N PHE A 60 21.46 17.41 -18.94
CA PHE A 60 20.38 18.16 -18.30
C PHE A 60 19.07 17.91 -19.02
N PRO A 61 18.17 17.05 -18.49
CA PRO A 61 16.94 16.76 -19.19
C PRO A 61 16.09 18.04 -19.34
N PRO A 62 15.24 18.09 -20.38
CA PRO A 62 14.42 19.26 -20.71
C PRO A 62 13.50 19.73 -19.57
N PHE A 63 13.36 18.94 -18.51
CA PHE A 63 12.67 19.30 -17.28
C PHE A 63 13.26 20.54 -16.57
N LEU A 64 14.58 20.80 -16.67
CA LEU A 64 15.20 22.00 -16.09
C LEU A 64 14.83 23.27 -16.87
N LEU A 65 14.59 23.15 -18.17
CA LEU A 65 14.12 24.25 -19.01
C LEU A 65 12.60 24.45 -18.93
N ALA A 66 11.84 23.40 -18.62
CA ALA A 66 10.38 23.40 -18.53
C ALA A 66 9.84 23.88 -17.16
N VAL A 67 10.53 24.81 -16.51
CA VAL A 67 10.12 25.36 -15.20
C VAL A 67 9.34 26.67 -15.40
N PRO A 68 8.22 26.89 -14.68
CA PRO A 68 7.51 28.17 -14.71
C PRO A 68 8.43 29.33 -14.37
N LYS A 69 8.62 30.26 -15.30
CA LYS A 69 9.52 31.42 -15.11
C LYS A 69 9.09 32.34 -13.95
N LYS A 70 7.78 32.45 -13.71
CA LYS A 70 7.16 33.34 -12.72
C LYS A 70 5.92 32.71 -12.11
N LYS A 71 5.62 33.10 -10.86
CA LYS A 71 4.37 32.73 -10.18
C LYS A 71 3.18 33.34 -10.92
N VAL A 72 2.11 32.55 -11.05
CA VAL A 72 0.85 32.98 -11.66
C VAL A 72 0.11 33.96 -10.72
N SER A 73 -0.46 35.03 -11.26
CA SER A 73 -1.32 35.96 -10.49
C SER A 73 -2.63 35.30 -10.04
N HIS A 74 -3.23 35.81 -8.96
CA HIS A 74 -4.50 35.29 -8.45
C HIS A 74 -5.61 35.27 -9.52
N SER A 75 -5.75 36.36 -10.28
CA SER A 75 -6.72 36.48 -11.38
C SER A 75 -6.53 35.40 -12.46
N ARG A 76 -5.30 35.19 -12.94
CA ARG A 76 -4.99 34.16 -13.95
C ARG A 76 -5.19 32.73 -13.43
N LYS A 77 -5.05 32.50 -12.13
CA LYS A 77 -5.38 31.21 -11.50
C LYS A 77 -6.90 31.03 -11.43
N SER A 78 -7.62 32.04 -10.96
CA SER A 78 -9.09 32.03 -10.82
C SER A 78 -9.81 31.81 -12.16
N MET A 79 -9.43 32.56 -13.20
CA MET A 79 -10.00 32.39 -14.55
C MET A 79 -9.80 30.96 -15.10
N ARG A 80 -8.65 30.33 -14.80
CA ARG A 80 -8.39 28.94 -15.21
C ARG A 80 -9.19 27.90 -14.42
N SER A 81 -9.58 28.20 -13.17
CA SER A 81 -10.43 27.31 -12.36
C SER A 81 -11.92 27.50 -12.61
N ALA A 82 -12.36 28.67 -13.09
CA ALA A 82 -13.78 28.99 -13.27
C ALA A 82 -14.52 27.97 -14.16
N ASN A 83 -13.85 27.44 -15.18
CA ASN A 83 -14.45 26.47 -16.11
C ASN A 83 -14.54 25.03 -15.57
N LYS A 84 -14.09 24.78 -14.34
CA LYS A 84 -14.00 23.44 -13.72
C LYS A 84 -15.09 23.19 -12.68
N GLY A 85 -16.24 23.87 -12.79
CA GLY A 85 -17.37 23.69 -11.87
C GLY A 85 -17.97 22.28 -11.94
N LEU A 86 -18.62 21.87 -10.85
CA LEU A 86 -19.39 20.62 -10.81
C LEU A 86 -20.63 20.77 -11.70
N LYS A 87 -20.83 19.83 -12.61
CA LYS A 87 -22.03 19.81 -13.46
C LYS A 87 -23.20 19.20 -12.68
N ASP A 88 -24.36 19.83 -12.79
CA ASP A 88 -25.59 19.32 -12.18
C ASP A 88 -26.01 18.00 -12.83
N LYS A 89 -26.45 17.05 -12.01
CA LYS A 89 -26.93 15.75 -12.47
C LYS A 89 -28.45 15.80 -12.61
N THR A 90 -28.94 15.75 -13.84
CA THR A 90 -30.38 15.68 -14.15
C THR A 90 -30.96 14.26 -14.06
N ASN A 91 -30.09 13.25 -13.99
CA ASN A 91 -30.46 11.83 -14.07
C ASN A 91 -30.83 11.24 -12.70
N ILE A 92 -31.54 11.98 -11.86
CA ILE A 92 -31.98 11.53 -10.54
C ILE A 92 -33.46 11.16 -10.62
N VAL A 93 -33.79 9.91 -10.30
CA VAL A 93 -35.16 9.37 -10.33
C VAL A 93 -35.49 8.73 -8.99
N ASN A 94 -36.77 8.66 -8.64
CA ASN A 94 -37.21 7.99 -7.41
C ASN A 94 -37.09 6.47 -7.55
N CYS A 95 -36.73 5.79 -6.45
CA CYS A 95 -36.71 4.33 -6.40
C CYS A 95 -38.14 3.77 -6.27
N ALA A 96 -38.49 2.77 -7.09
CA ALA A 96 -39.80 2.10 -7.03
C ALA A 96 -40.03 1.27 -5.74
N GLY A 97 -38.97 0.88 -5.03
CA GLY A 97 -39.09 0.09 -3.80
C GLY A 97 -39.25 0.95 -2.54
N CYS A 98 -38.33 1.91 -2.32
CA CYS A 98 -38.28 2.70 -1.10
C CYS A 98 -38.60 4.20 -1.28
N GLY A 99 -38.82 4.67 -2.51
CA GLY A 99 -39.09 6.09 -2.81
C GLY A 99 -37.88 7.03 -2.76
N SER A 100 -36.74 6.62 -2.22
CA SER A 100 -35.54 7.47 -2.12
C SER A 100 -34.97 7.85 -3.49
N PRO A 101 -34.34 9.03 -3.65
CA PRO A 101 -33.71 9.42 -4.90
C PRO A 101 -32.53 8.48 -5.22
N LYS A 102 -32.44 8.06 -6.47
CA LYS A 102 -31.34 7.23 -7.00
C LYS A 102 -30.91 7.73 -8.37
N LEU A 103 -29.72 7.32 -8.82
CA LEU A 103 -29.28 7.61 -10.17
C LEU A 103 -30.06 6.73 -11.18
N ALA A 104 -30.42 7.29 -12.34
CA ALA A 104 -31.02 6.54 -13.43
C ALA A 104 -30.13 5.36 -13.84
N HIS A 105 -30.75 4.25 -14.22
CA HIS A 105 -30.09 2.97 -14.58
C HIS A 105 -29.20 2.34 -13.49
N ASN A 106 -29.25 2.85 -12.26
CA ASN A 106 -28.51 2.27 -11.14
C ASN A 106 -29.46 1.63 -10.12
N ILE A 107 -28.95 0.64 -9.41
CA ILE A 107 -29.62 0.03 -8.26
C ILE A 107 -29.66 1.07 -7.13
N CYS A 108 -30.78 1.11 -6.40
CA CYS A 108 -30.90 2.00 -5.25
C CYS A 108 -29.91 1.59 -4.15
N PRO A 109 -29.06 2.51 -3.66
CA PRO A 109 -28.06 2.19 -2.62
C PRO A 109 -28.73 1.76 -1.31
N ALA A 110 -29.85 2.38 -0.95
CA ALA A 110 -30.60 2.06 0.27
C ALA A 110 -31.18 0.63 0.20
N CYS A 111 -31.95 0.31 -0.85
CA CYS A 111 -32.52 -1.04 -1.03
C CYS A 111 -31.43 -2.11 -1.12
N TYR A 112 -30.37 -1.86 -1.89
CA TYR A 112 -29.26 -2.80 -2.02
C TYR A 112 -28.59 -3.08 -0.68
N SER A 113 -28.35 -2.03 0.13
CA SER A 113 -27.75 -2.20 1.45
C SER A 113 -28.63 -3.01 2.41
N ALA A 114 -29.94 -2.80 2.38
CA ALA A 114 -30.89 -3.52 3.22
C ALA A 114 -30.95 -5.01 2.86
N VAL A 115 -31.08 -5.32 1.57
CA VAL A 115 -31.11 -6.70 1.07
C VAL A 115 -29.80 -7.42 1.36
N ASN A 116 -28.67 -6.77 1.09
CA ASN A 116 -27.35 -7.36 1.33
C ASN A 116 -27.11 -7.64 2.83
N ARG A 117 -27.56 -6.76 3.72
CA ARG A 117 -27.49 -6.98 5.17
C ARG A 117 -28.36 -8.17 5.59
N ALA A 118 -29.59 -8.27 5.08
CA ALA A 118 -30.48 -9.40 5.38
C ALA A 118 -29.89 -10.74 4.90
N TRP A 119 -29.30 -10.78 3.70
CA TRP A 119 -28.63 -11.98 3.20
C TRP A 119 -27.42 -12.38 4.05
N LYS A 120 -26.59 -11.42 4.46
CA LYS A 120 -25.45 -11.68 5.35
C LYS A 120 -25.88 -12.21 6.72
N GLN A 121 -26.94 -11.64 7.29
CA GLN A 121 -27.49 -12.13 8.56
C GLN A 121 -28.00 -13.56 8.44
N ARG A 122 -28.70 -13.87 7.34
CA ARG A 122 -29.18 -15.23 7.08
C ARG A 122 -28.04 -16.24 6.87
N SER A 123 -26.95 -15.85 6.20
CA SER A 123 -25.79 -16.72 6.03
C SER A 123 -24.94 -16.88 7.29
N ALA A 124 -24.97 -15.89 8.19
CA ALA A 124 -24.20 -15.92 9.44
C ALA A 124 -24.95 -16.61 10.58
N ALA A 125 -26.29 -16.64 10.54
CA ALA A 125 -27.09 -17.38 11.49
C ALA A 125 -26.79 -18.89 11.33
N PRO A 126 -26.44 -19.62 12.41
CA PRO A 126 -26.38 -21.06 12.34
C PRO A 126 -27.78 -21.60 11.95
N PRO A 127 -27.86 -22.66 11.13
CA PRO A 127 -29.15 -23.26 10.81
C PRO A 127 -29.83 -23.66 12.11
N SER A 128 -30.98 -23.06 12.41
CA SER A 128 -31.82 -23.47 13.52
C SER A 128 -32.33 -24.88 13.24
N LEU A 129 -31.83 -25.86 13.99
CA LEU A 129 -32.32 -27.24 14.04
C LEU A 129 -33.69 -27.30 14.73
#